data_AF-A4TTN3-F1
#
_entry.id   AF-A4TTN3-F1
#
_cell.length_a   1.000
_cell.length_b   1.000
_cell.length_c   1.000
_cell.angle_alpha   90.00
_cell.angle_beta   90.00
_cell.angle_gamma   90.00
#
_symmetry.space_group_name_H-M   'P 1'
#
loop_
_entity.id
_entity.type
_entity.pdbx_description
1 polymer ?
#
loop_
_entity_poly.entity_id
_entity_poly.type
_entity_poly.pdbx_seq_one_letter_code
_entity_poly.pdbx_strand_id
1 'polypeptide(L)'
;MDPVQSAQLAGSVAAHDMSMWGLFMQADFIVKTVMIALLASSFWCWAIIFDKLLRLRSLSQRAEQFEESFWSGGSLEELYDRIGARPLDPMSAIFAAAMREWRRSAAKGLTERETARVSLPQRIDRVMHVTLGREMDTLERNLGVLASVGSTAPLVGLFGTVWGIMNSFQSIAASKNTSLAGGRPRHRRGPVRHRFGSGHRHSGGDRL
;
A
#
# COMPACT_ATOMS: atom_id res chain seq x y z
N MET A 1 -28.33 27.38 37.23
CA MET A 1 -27.82 26.60 36.09
C MET A 1 -27.39 25.27 36.67
N ASP A 2 -28.26 24.27 36.58
CA ASP A 2 -28.11 23.04 37.36
C ASP A 2 -26.96 22.18 36.83
N PRO A 3 -26.06 21.68 37.69
CA PRO A 3 -24.92 20.86 37.28
C PRO A 3 -25.33 19.56 36.57
N VAL A 4 -26.57 19.13 36.78
CA VAL A 4 -27.20 17.97 36.14
C VAL A 4 -27.49 18.24 34.66
N GLN A 5 -27.86 19.47 34.31
CA GLN A 5 -28.17 19.87 32.94
C GLN A 5 -26.89 20.00 32.09
N SER A 6 -25.78 20.49 32.69
CA SER A 6 -24.45 20.47 32.06
C SER A 6 -23.90 19.05 31.86
N ALA A 7 -24.17 18.12 32.80
CA ALA A 7 -23.78 16.72 32.66
C ALA A 7 -24.60 15.98 31.58
N GLN A 8 -25.88 16.32 31.42
CA GLN A 8 -26.73 15.79 30.34
C GLN A 8 -26.34 16.34 28.96
N LEU A 9 -25.96 17.62 28.87
CA LEU A 9 -25.40 18.20 27.63
C LEU A 9 -24.04 17.57 27.28
N ALA A 10 -23.15 17.36 28.26
CA ALA A 10 -21.88 16.65 28.07
C ALA A 10 -22.05 15.17 27.69
N GLY A 11 -23.04 14.48 28.25
CA GLY A 11 -23.39 13.10 27.92
C GLY A 11 -24.00 12.94 26.52
N SER A 12 -24.77 13.93 26.04
CA SER A 12 -25.33 13.91 24.68
C SER A 12 -24.31 14.18 23.57
N VAL A 13 -23.24 14.93 23.88
CA VAL A 13 -22.12 15.19 22.95
C VAL A 13 -21.14 14.00 22.92
N ALA A 14 -21.11 13.19 23.98
CA ALA A 14 -20.26 11.99 24.09
C ALA A 14 -20.91 10.70 23.55
N ALA A 15 -22.18 10.73 23.14
CA ALA A 15 -22.97 9.55 22.74
C ALA A 15 -23.59 9.66 21.33
N HIS A 16 -22.94 10.39 20.42
CA HIS A 16 -22.90 9.85 19.05
C HIS A 16 -21.98 8.63 19.12
N ASP A 17 -22.36 7.50 18.53
CA ASP A 17 -21.53 6.28 18.42
C ASP A 17 -20.21 6.57 17.69
N MET A 18 -19.28 7.26 18.36
CA MET A 18 -17.89 7.50 17.98
C MET A 18 -17.05 6.25 18.28
N SER A 19 -17.68 5.08 18.27
CA SER A 19 -16.98 3.82 18.14
C SER A 19 -16.35 3.81 16.73
N MET A 20 -15.08 3.42 16.61
CA MET A 20 -14.42 3.18 15.32
C MET A 20 -15.29 2.30 14.40
N TRP A 21 -16.08 1.41 15.01
CA TRP A 21 -17.03 0.54 14.33
C TRP A 21 -18.24 1.30 13.74
N GLY A 22 -18.79 2.27 14.48
CA GLY A 22 -19.92 3.10 14.03
C GLY A 22 -19.53 4.01 12.86
N LEU A 23 -18.36 4.63 12.94
CA LEU A 23 -17.77 5.41 11.84
C LEU A 23 -17.47 4.53 10.62
N PHE A 24 -16.97 3.31 10.83
CA PHE A 24 -16.76 2.35 9.74
C PHE A 24 -18.08 1.92 9.10
N MET A 25 -19.13 1.66 9.86
CA MET A 25 -20.42 1.22 9.30
C MET A 25 -21.08 2.32 8.46
N GLN A 26 -20.93 3.59 8.87
CA GLN A 26 -21.43 4.78 8.17
C GLN A 26 -20.53 5.23 7.00
N ALA A 27 -19.29 4.73 6.90
CA ALA A 27 -18.37 5.04 5.82
C ALA A 27 -18.81 4.44 4.48
N ASP A 28 -18.54 5.19 3.41
CA ASP A 28 -18.87 4.82 2.03
C ASP A 28 -18.22 3.49 1.62
N PHE A 29 -18.91 2.76 0.75
CA PHE A 29 -18.46 1.47 0.21
C PHE A 29 -17.04 1.51 -0.36
N ILE A 30 -16.65 2.64 -0.94
CA ILE A 30 -15.31 2.87 -1.50
C ILE A 30 -14.24 2.87 -0.39
N VAL A 31 -14.47 3.55 0.73
CA VAL A 31 -13.51 3.59 1.86
C VAL A 31 -13.32 2.20 2.45
N LYS A 32 -14.40 1.44 2.62
CA LYS A 32 -14.35 0.05 3.09
C LYS A 32 -13.52 -0.84 2.16
N THR A 33 -13.71 -0.69 0.85
CA THR A 33 -12.94 -1.45 -0.16
C THR A 33 -11.45 -1.10 -0.10
N VAL A 34 -11.10 0.19 0.02
CA VAL A 34 -9.71 0.64 0.15
C VAL A 34 -9.07 0.08 1.43
N MET A 35 -9.76 0.11 2.57
CA MET A 35 -9.25 -0.45 3.83
C MET A 35 -8.97 -1.95 3.71
N ILE A 36 -9.89 -2.73 3.13
CA ILE A 36 -9.70 -4.18 2.92
C ILE A 36 -8.53 -4.43 1.97
N ALA A 37 -8.43 -3.68 0.87
CA ALA A 37 -7.32 -3.82 -0.08
C ALA A 37 -5.96 -3.52 0.57
N LEU A 38 -5.88 -2.51 1.43
CA LEU A 38 -4.66 -2.19 2.18
C LEU A 38 -4.28 -3.30 3.17
N LEU A 39 -5.26 -3.85 3.89
CA LEU A 39 -5.03 -4.97 4.81
C LEU A 39 -4.56 -6.23 4.07
N ALA A 40 -5.21 -6.57 2.95
CA ALA A 40 -4.82 -7.70 2.12
C ALA A 40 -3.41 -7.53 1.54
N SER A 41 -3.07 -6.33 1.06
CA SER A 41 -1.74 -5.99 0.56
C SER A 41 -0.66 -6.10 1.64
N SER A 42 -0.96 -5.65 2.86
CA SER A 42 -0.06 -5.79 4.01
C SER A 42 0.24 -7.26 4.33
N PHE A 43 -0.80 -8.09 4.41
CA PHE A 43 -0.63 -9.53 4.63
C PHE A 43 0.16 -10.20 3.49
N TRP A 44 -0.11 -9.80 2.24
CA TRP A 44 0.62 -10.30 1.07
C TRP A 44 2.10 -9.93 1.10
N CYS A 45 2.42 -8.69 1.50
CA CYS A 45 3.80 -8.23 1.67
C CYS A 45 4.54 -9.08 2.71
N TRP A 46 3.91 -9.32 3.87
CA TRP A 46 4.47 -10.19 4.91
C TRP A 46 4.67 -11.63 4.43
N ALA A 47 3.72 -12.20 3.69
CA ALA A 47 3.84 -13.54 3.13
C ALA A 47 5.07 -13.67 2.21
N ILE A 48 5.30 -12.68 1.34
CA ILE A 48 6.48 -12.67 0.46
C ILE A 48 7.77 -12.47 1.27
N ILE A 49 7.78 -11.58 2.28
CA ILE A 49 8.97 -11.37 3.13
C ILE A 49 9.38 -12.68 3.81
N PHE A 50 8.42 -13.41 4.39
CA PHE A 50 8.71 -14.68 5.05
C PHE A 50 9.20 -15.75 4.07
N ASP A 51 8.52 -15.94 2.93
CA ASP A 51 8.95 -16.88 1.89
C ASP A 51 10.39 -16.57 1.42
N LYS A 52 10.69 -15.28 1.20
CA LYS A 52 12.01 -14.86 0.75
C LYS A 52 13.10 -15.07 1.80
N LEU A 53 12.81 -14.75 3.07
CA LEU A 53 13.74 -14.96 4.17
C LEU A 53 14.07 -16.45 4.35
N LEU A 54 13.05 -17.31 4.32
CA LEU A 54 13.25 -18.76 4.43
C LEU A 54 14.04 -19.31 3.24
N ARG A 55 13.72 -18.87 2.02
CA ARG A 55 14.43 -19.29 0.81
C ARG A 55 15.89 -18.84 0.81
N LEU A 56 16.17 -17.59 1.15
CA LEU A 56 17.54 -17.07 1.23
C LEU A 56 18.35 -17.82 2.30
N ARG A 57 17.78 -18.03 3.49
CA ARG A 57 18.42 -18.82 4.54
C ARG A 57 18.76 -20.24 4.09
N SER A 58 17.83 -20.93 3.45
CA SER A 58 18.07 -22.27 2.93
C SER A 58 19.14 -22.30 1.84
N LEU A 59 19.22 -21.27 0.99
CA LEU A 59 20.25 -21.18 -0.05
C LEU A 59 21.62 -20.88 0.55
N SER A 60 21.72 -19.99 1.54
CA SER A 60 22.97 -19.68 2.24
C SER A 60 23.54 -20.92 2.94
N GLN A 61 22.71 -21.68 3.65
CA GLN A 61 23.16 -22.92 4.31
C GLN A 61 23.68 -23.98 3.33
N ARG A 62 23.10 -24.06 2.12
CA ARG A 62 23.55 -24.98 1.07
C ARG A 62 24.85 -24.50 0.42
N ALA A 63 25.00 -23.19 0.24
CA ALA A 63 26.23 -22.59 -0.26
C ALA A 63 27.41 -22.85 0.70
N GLU A 64 27.18 -22.73 2.02
CA GLU A 64 28.20 -23.00 3.05
C GLU A 64 28.67 -24.47 3.03
N GLN A 65 27.74 -25.43 2.90
CA GLN A 65 28.07 -26.86 2.77
C GLN A 65 28.85 -27.17 1.48
N PHE A 66 28.48 -26.51 0.37
CA PHE A 66 29.21 -26.62 -0.88
C PHE A 66 30.62 -26.03 -0.76
N GLU A 67 30.75 -24.87 -0.12
CA GLU A 67 32.02 -24.20 0.13
C GLU A 67 32.96 -25.07 0.98
N GLU A 68 32.47 -25.66 2.07
CA GLU A 68 33.25 -26.63 2.87
C GLU A 68 33.73 -27.81 2.02
N SER A 69 32.86 -28.36 1.18
CA SER A 69 33.19 -29.47 0.28
C SER A 69 34.18 -29.08 -0.83
N PHE A 70 34.15 -27.82 -1.26
CA PHE A 70 35.08 -27.25 -2.24
C PHE A 70 36.46 -27.05 -1.62
N TRP A 71 36.53 -26.55 -0.38
CA TRP A 71 37.78 -26.32 0.34
C TRP A 71 38.38 -27.57 0.99
N SER A 72 37.63 -28.66 1.12
CA SER A 72 38.13 -29.92 1.70
C SER A 72 39.20 -30.62 0.86
N GLY A 73 39.61 -30.05 -0.28
CA GLY A 73 40.75 -30.51 -1.09
C GLY A 73 40.48 -31.74 -1.95
N GLY A 74 39.21 -32.13 -2.13
CA GLY A 74 38.82 -33.18 -3.06
C GLY A 74 38.99 -32.75 -4.52
N SER A 75 38.97 -33.70 -5.46
CA SER A 75 39.06 -33.34 -6.88
C SER A 75 37.79 -32.58 -7.32
N LEU A 76 37.96 -31.46 -8.03
CA LEU A 76 36.85 -30.67 -8.56
C LEU A 76 35.95 -31.50 -9.50
N GLU A 77 36.54 -32.46 -10.21
CA GLU A 77 35.83 -33.41 -11.06
C GLU A 77 34.89 -34.34 -10.25
N GLU A 78 35.35 -34.88 -9.11
CA GLU A 78 34.50 -35.70 -8.22
C GLU A 78 33.41 -34.87 -7.56
N LEU A 79 33.70 -33.61 -7.21
CA LEU A 79 32.70 -32.69 -6.66
C LEU A 79 31.61 -32.41 -7.71
N TYR A 80 32.00 -32.18 -8.95
CA TYR A 80 31.07 -32.00 -10.07
C TYR A 80 30.21 -33.24 -10.32
N ASP A 81 30.82 -34.42 -10.33
CA ASP A 81 30.09 -35.68 -10.54
C ASP A 81 29.14 -35.99 -9.36
N ARG A 82 29.46 -35.56 -8.13
CA ARG A 82 28.56 -35.64 -6.96
C ARG A 82 27.36 -34.70 -7.03
N ILE A 83 27.55 -33.48 -7.52
CA ILE A 83 26.48 -32.47 -7.67
C ILE A 83 25.52 -32.86 -8.81
N GLY A 84 26.05 -33.51 -9.85
CA GLY A 84 25.27 -33.98 -10.98
C GLY A 84 24.66 -32.85 -11.82
N ALA A 85 23.64 -33.19 -12.62
CA ALA A 85 23.07 -32.28 -13.63
C ALA A 85 22.05 -31.26 -13.10
N ARG A 86 21.67 -31.33 -11.81
CA ARG A 86 20.62 -30.48 -11.20
C ARG A 86 21.11 -29.78 -9.93
N PRO A 87 21.93 -28.73 -10.08
CA PRO A 87 22.31 -27.90 -8.95
C PRO A 87 21.06 -27.27 -8.31
N LEU A 88 20.99 -27.33 -6.98
CA LEU A 88 19.86 -26.86 -6.16
C LEU A 88 20.12 -25.47 -5.56
N ASP A 89 21.33 -24.96 -5.73
CA ASP A 89 21.82 -23.71 -5.17
C ASP A 89 22.61 -22.90 -6.22
N PRO A 90 22.62 -21.56 -6.12
CA PRO A 90 23.30 -20.70 -7.08
C PRO A 90 24.80 -20.96 -7.23
N MET A 91 25.48 -21.30 -6.11
CA MET A 91 26.93 -21.47 -6.09
C MET A 91 27.34 -22.74 -6.84
N SER A 92 26.66 -23.86 -6.57
CA SER A 92 26.84 -25.12 -7.30
C SER A 92 26.41 -24.99 -8.76
N ALA A 93 25.41 -24.14 -9.07
CA ALA A 93 25.01 -23.86 -10.45
C ALA A 93 26.11 -23.14 -11.26
N ILE A 94 26.74 -22.13 -10.68
CA ILE A 94 27.87 -21.40 -11.28
C ILE A 94 29.06 -22.34 -11.46
N PHE A 95 29.41 -23.10 -10.42
CA PHE A 95 30.49 -24.10 -10.48
C PHE A 95 30.22 -25.17 -11.55
N ALA A 96 29.02 -25.72 -11.60
CA ALA A 96 28.64 -26.72 -12.59
C ALA A 96 28.66 -26.16 -14.02
N ALA A 97 28.32 -24.88 -14.21
CA ALA A 97 28.39 -24.22 -15.51
C ALA A 97 29.86 -24.03 -15.95
N ALA A 98 30.74 -23.61 -15.05
CA ALA A 98 32.17 -23.50 -15.29
C ALA A 98 32.81 -24.85 -15.66
N MET A 99 32.56 -25.88 -14.84
CA MET A 99 33.14 -27.22 -15.03
C MET A 99 32.66 -27.87 -16.34
N ARG A 100 31.39 -27.61 -16.71
CA ARG A 100 30.82 -28.07 -17.98
C ARG A 100 31.52 -27.45 -19.18
N GLU A 101 31.84 -26.15 -19.15
CA GLU A 101 32.57 -25.49 -20.24
C GLU A 101 34.03 -25.94 -20.29
N TRP A 102 34.66 -26.19 -19.14
CA TRP A 102 36.01 -26.77 -19.07
C TRP A 102 36.07 -28.18 -19.66
N ARG A 103 35.19 -29.12 -19.23
CA ARG A 103 35.15 -30.49 -19.77
C ARG A 103 34.85 -30.48 -21.27
N ARG A 104 33.95 -29.61 -21.73
CA ARG A 104 33.64 -29.43 -23.16
C ARG A 104 34.84 -28.94 -23.96
N SER A 105 35.66 -28.07 -23.37
CA SER A 105 36.86 -27.53 -24.01
C SER A 105 37.98 -28.57 -24.04
N ALA A 106 38.14 -29.34 -22.96
CA ALA A 106 39.05 -30.48 -22.87
C ALA A 106 38.71 -31.57 -23.91
N ALA A 107 37.43 -31.96 -24.02
CA ALA A 107 36.98 -32.94 -25.01
C ALA A 107 37.20 -32.51 -26.47
N LYS A 108 37.28 -31.20 -26.74
CA LYS A 108 37.55 -30.65 -28.07
C LYS A 108 39.05 -30.47 -28.37
N GLY A 109 39.94 -30.86 -27.46
CA GLY A 109 41.38 -30.61 -27.58
C GLY A 109 41.75 -29.12 -27.56
N LEU A 110 40.83 -28.25 -27.15
CA LEU A 110 41.06 -26.81 -27.09
C LEU A 110 42.03 -26.45 -25.95
N THR A 111 42.16 -27.32 -24.96
CA THR A 111 43.18 -27.19 -23.92
C THR A 111 44.59 -27.47 -24.42
N GLU A 112 44.80 -27.97 -25.65
CA GLU A 112 46.14 -28.19 -26.22
C GLU A 112 46.57 -27.09 -27.20
N ARG A 113 45.62 -26.33 -27.75
CA ARG A 113 45.90 -25.22 -28.66
C ARG A 113 46.23 -23.95 -27.87
N GLU A 114 47.42 -23.36 -28.07
CA GLU A 114 47.89 -22.14 -27.36
C GLU A 114 46.87 -20.99 -27.39
N THR A 115 46.28 -20.70 -28.55
CA THR A 115 45.27 -19.64 -28.71
C THR A 115 43.98 -19.93 -27.94
N ALA A 116 43.62 -21.20 -27.79
CA ALA A 116 42.47 -21.59 -27.00
C ALA A 116 42.80 -21.55 -25.49
N ARG A 117 43.99 -21.99 -25.05
CA ARG A 117 44.43 -21.89 -23.64
C ARG A 117 44.28 -20.48 -23.05
N VAL A 118 44.56 -19.44 -23.83
CA VAL A 118 44.43 -18.04 -23.40
C VAL A 118 42.97 -17.59 -23.30
N SER A 119 42.09 -18.11 -24.16
CA SER A 119 40.66 -17.71 -24.21
C SER A 119 39.73 -18.56 -23.35
N LEU A 120 40.17 -19.75 -22.90
CA LEU A 120 39.37 -20.63 -22.03
C LEU A 120 38.99 -19.98 -20.69
N PRO A 121 39.90 -19.35 -19.94
CA PRO A 121 39.55 -18.67 -18.69
C PRO A 121 38.49 -17.58 -18.91
N GLN A 122 38.63 -16.78 -19.97
CA GLN A 122 37.66 -15.73 -20.31
C GLN A 122 36.27 -16.29 -20.66
N ARG A 123 36.22 -17.45 -21.34
CA ARG A 123 34.96 -18.14 -21.64
C ARG A 123 34.29 -18.68 -20.39
N ILE A 124 35.06 -19.32 -19.51
CA ILE A 124 34.56 -19.84 -18.24
C ILE A 124 34.04 -18.69 -17.38
N ASP A 125 34.81 -17.60 -17.24
CA ASP A 125 34.41 -16.38 -16.53
C ASP A 125 33.10 -15.80 -17.09
N ARG A 126 32.99 -15.69 -18.42
CA ARG A 126 31.77 -15.22 -19.07
C ARG A 126 30.57 -16.10 -18.75
N VAL A 127 30.72 -17.42 -18.80
CA VAL A 127 29.64 -18.37 -18.50
C VAL A 127 29.25 -18.31 -17.01
N MET A 128 30.22 -18.16 -16.11
CA MET A 128 29.97 -17.96 -14.68
C MET A 128 29.17 -16.68 -14.44
N HIS A 129 29.58 -15.54 -15.00
CA HIS A 129 28.86 -14.28 -14.87
C HIS A 129 27.43 -14.32 -15.42
N VAL A 130 27.23 -14.98 -16.56
CA VAL A 130 25.88 -15.16 -17.13
C VAL A 130 25.01 -16.04 -16.25
N THR A 131 25.58 -17.09 -15.65
CA THR A 131 24.86 -17.98 -14.74
C THR A 131 24.51 -17.26 -13.44
N LEU A 132 25.47 -16.52 -12.88
CA LEU A 132 25.28 -15.68 -11.71
C LEU A 132 24.15 -14.67 -11.93
N GLY A 133 24.13 -13.98 -13.07
CA GLY A 133 23.04 -13.03 -13.39
C GLY A 133 21.67 -13.71 -13.43
N ARG A 134 21.55 -14.90 -14.03
CA ARG A 134 20.28 -15.65 -14.07
C ARG A 134 19.80 -16.11 -12.71
N GLU A 135 20.73 -16.57 -11.87
CA GLU A 135 20.41 -16.96 -10.50
C GLU A 135 19.99 -15.74 -9.68
N MET A 136 20.69 -14.60 -9.83
CA MET A 136 20.31 -13.32 -9.21
C MET A 136 18.92 -12.88 -9.66
N ASP A 137 18.61 -12.87 -10.96
CA ASP A 137 17.28 -12.51 -11.46
C ASP A 137 16.18 -13.39 -10.83
N THR A 138 16.46 -14.68 -10.68
CA THR A 138 15.54 -15.63 -10.04
C THR A 138 15.39 -15.34 -8.53
N LEU A 139 16.49 -14.96 -7.88
CA LEU A 139 16.51 -14.51 -6.49
C LEU A 139 15.96 -13.10 -6.30
N GLU A 140 15.81 -12.29 -7.34
CA GLU A 140 15.19 -10.96 -7.27
C GLU A 140 13.71 -10.99 -7.62
N ARG A 141 13.25 -12.09 -8.22
CA ARG A 141 11.84 -12.32 -8.50
C ARG A 141 10.98 -12.08 -7.26
N ASN A 142 9.88 -11.35 -7.46
CA ASN A 142 8.94 -10.85 -6.45
C ASN A 142 9.42 -9.64 -5.61
N LEU A 143 10.72 -9.31 -5.56
CA LEU A 143 11.18 -8.08 -4.89
C LEU A 143 10.66 -6.82 -5.62
N GLY A 144 10.58 -6.87 -6.96
CA GLY A 144 10.00 -5.79 -7.76
C GLY A 144 8.52 -5.51 -7.42
N VAL A 145 7.75 -6.54 -7.04
CA VAL A 145 6.36 -6.36 -6.60
C VAL A 145 6.32 -5.65 -5.24
N LEU A 146 7.20 -6.02 -4.30
CA LEU A 146 7.32 -5.33 -3.01
C LEU A 146 7.71 -3.86 -3.20
N ALA A 147 8.66 -3.58 -4.07
CA ALA A 147 9.09 -2.22 -4.39
C ALA A 147 7.93 -1.40 -4.98
N SER A 148 7.16 -1.98 -5.92
CA SER A 148 6.01 -1.33 -6.53
C SER A 148 4.88 -1.09 -5.53
N VAL A 149 4.55 -2.07 -4.68
CA VAL A 149 3.53 -1.94 -3.64
C VAL A 149 3.94 -0.88 -2.61
N GLY A 150 5.21 -0.87 -2.19
CA GLY A 150 5.74 0.14 -1.28
C GLY A 150 5.67 1.55 -1.85
N SER A 151 5.92 1.72 -3.16
CA SER A 151 5.84 3.02 -3.84
C SER A 151 4.41 3.49 -4.12
N THR A 152 3.46 2.58 -4.33
CA THR A 152 2.06 2.91 -4.64
C THR A 152 1.18 3.06 -3.41
N ALA A 153 1.57 2.48 -2.26
CA ALA A 153 0.83 2.59 -1.01
C ALA A 153 0.52 4.05 -0.56
N PRO A 154 1.45 5.02 -0.65
CA PRO A 154 1.16 6.42 -0.32
C PRO A 154 0.09 7.06 -1.23
N LEU A 155 0.07 6.69 -2.52
CA LEU A 155 -0.90 7.21 -3.49
C LEU A 155 -2.32 6.70 -3.19
N VAL A 156 -2.44 5.43 -2.79
CA VAL A 156 -3.72 4.86 -2.32
C VAL A 156 -4.20 5.57 -1.05
N GLY A 157 -3.28 5.88 -0.12
CA GLY A 157 -3.58 6.65 1.08
C GLY A 157 -4.10 8.06 0.78
N LEU A 158 -3.42 8.78 -0.13
CA LEU A 158 -3.84 10.12 -0.57
C LEU A 158 -5.20 10.09 -1.29
N PHE A 159 -5.46 9.07 -2.11
CA PHE A 159 -6.77 8.89 -2.75
C PHE A 159 -7.89 8.76 -1.71
N GLY A 160 -7.66 8.00 -0.63
CA GLY A 160 -8.62 7.85 0.46
C GLY A 160 -8.94 9.17 1.15
N THR A 161 -7.95 10.03 1.38
CA THR A 161 -8.18 11.34 2.02
C THR A 161 -8.95 12.30 1.10
N VAL A 162 -8.60 12.35 -0.19
CA VAL A 162 -9.32 13.17 -1.19
C VAL A 162 -10.77 12.72 -1.31
N TRP A 163 -11.02 11.41 -1.38
CA TRP A 163 -12.36 10.87 -1.46
C TRP A 163 -13.21 11.22 -0.23
N GLY A 164 -12.64 11.07 0.98
CA GLY A 164 -13.33 11.40 2.23
C GLY A 164 -13.70 12.89 2.32
N ILE A 165 -12.78 13.77 1.91
CA ILE A 165 -13.05 15.21 1.84
C ILE A 165 -14.15 15.52 0.81
N MET A 166 -14.09 14.91 -0.37
CA MET A 166 -15.10 15.08 -1.41
C MET A 166 -16.49 14.67 -0.92
N ASN A 167 -16.62 13.51 -0.27
CA ASN A 167 -17.90 13.05 0.26
C ASN A 167 -18.42 13.97 1.37
N SER A 168 -17.52 14.46 2.23
CA SER A 168 -17.86 15.45 3.26
C SER A 168 -18.39 16.75 2.68
N PHE A 169 -17.83 17.23 1.56
CA PHE A 169 -18.35 18.41 0.87
C PHE A 169 -19.71 18.14 0.19
N GLN A 170 -19.92 16.94 -0.36
CA GLN A 170 -21.21 16.56 -0.95
C GLN A 170 -22.32 16.52 0.11
N SER A 171 -22.05 15.97 1.31
CA SER A 171 -23.03 15.94 2.40
C SER A 171 -23.39 17.34 2.90
N ILE A 172 -22.42 18.25 3.00
CA ILE A 172 -22.66 19.66 3.34
C ILE A 172 -23.48 20.37 2.26
N ALA A 173 -23.18 20.13 0.98
CA ALA A 173 -23.93 20.71 -0.14
C ALA A 173 -25.39 20.24 -0.17
N ALA A 174 -25.64 18.95 0.05
CA ALA A 174 -26.99 18.40 0.17
C ALA A 174 -27.75 18.99 1.37
N SER A 175 -27.07 19.16 2.51
CA SER A 175 -27.65 19.74 3.73
C SER A 175 -28.06 21.21 3.55
N LYS A 176 -27.33 22.00 2.75
CA LYS A 176 -27.68 23.40 2.44
C LYS A 176 -28.98 23.55 1.64
N ASN A 177 -29.42 22.55 0.88
CA ASN A 177 -30.69 22.61 0.14
C ASN A 177 -31.92 22.45 1.07
N THR A 178 -31.75 21.80 2.24
CA THR A 178 -32.86 21.61 3.20
C THR A 178 -33.08 22.86 4.06
N SER A 179 -32.03 23.66 4.33
CA SER A 179 -32.12 24.84 5.20
C SER A 179 -32.84 26.05 4.56
N LEU A 180 -33.04 26.06 3.23
CA LEU A 180 -33.77 27.13 2.52
C LEU A 180 -35.29 26.92 2.45
N ALA A 181 -35.80 25.73 2.83
CA ALA A 181 -37.25 25.49 2.97
C ALA A 181 -37.84 26.14 4.25
N GLY A 182 -36.99 26.60 5.17
CA GLY A 182 -37.36 27.43 6.33
C GLY A 182 -37.47 28.92 5.99
N GLY A 183 -38.06 29.25 4.84
CA GLY A 183 -38.34 30.62 4.44
C GLY A 183 -39.39 31.24 5.36
N ARG A 184 -38.92 31.97 6.38
CA ARG A 184 -39.73 32.82 7.28
C ARG A 184 -40.75 33.62 6.44
N PRO A 185 -42.07 33.46 6.65
CA PRO A 185 -43.05 34.15 5.82
C PRO A 185 -42.91 35.66 6.02
N ARG A 186 -42.55 36.36 4.95
CA ARG A 186 -42.44 37.82 4.90
C ARG A 186 -43.84 38.40 5.03
N HIS A 187 -44.28 38.65 6.26
CA HIS A 187 -45.53 39.36 6.56
C HIS A 187 -45.45 40.77 5.96
N ARG A 188 -46.03 40.96 4.78
CA ARG A 188 -46.39 42.29 4.26
C ARG A 188 -47.39 42.89 5.25
N ARG A 189 -46.99 43.91 6.01
CA ARG A 189 -47.95 44.80 6.67
C ARG A 189 -48.51 45.74 5.60
N GLY A 190 -49.80 45.62 5.31
CA GLY A 190 -50.53 46.59 4.50
C GLY A 190 -50.67 47.93 5.24
N PRO A 191 -50.80 49.06 4.53
CA PRO A 191 -50.93 50.37 5.16
C PRO A 191 -52.29 50.47 5.88
N VAL A 192 -52.25 50.73 7.18
CA VAL A 192 -53.42 50.98 8.03
C VAL A 192 -54.04 52.31 7.61
N ARG A 193 -55.12 52.28 6.83
CA ARG A 193 -55.99 53.44 6.62
C ARG A 193 -56.97 53.54 7.79
N HIS A 194 -56.69 54.38 8.79
CA HIS A 194 -57.72 54.84 9.72
C HIS A 194 -58.43 56.06 9.13
N ARG A 195 -59.69 55.84 8.77
CA ARG A 195 -60.64 56.80 8.21
C ARG A 195 -61.43 57.44 9.36
N PHE A 196 -61.33 58.76 9.46
CA PHE A 196 -62.36 59.75 9.79
C PHE A 196 -63.52 59.38 10.73
N GLY A 197 -63.68 60.18 11.78
CA GLY A 197 -64.93 60.35 12.53
C GLY A 197 -64.94 61.71 13.23
N SER A 198 -65.50 62.73 12.56
CA SER A 198 -65.66 64.10 13.06
C SER A 198 -66.97 64.23 13.84
N GLY A 199 -66.93 64.87 15.01
CA GLY A 199 -68.12 65.28 15.75
C GLY A 199 -67.84 66.59 16.47
N HIS A 200 -68.34 67.68 15.89
CA HIS A 200 -68.12 69.06 16.27
C HIS A 200 -69.32 69.61 17.05
N ARG A 201 -69.04 70.59 17.94
CA ARG A 201 -69.91 71.63 18.56
C ARG A 201 -70.46 71.33 19.95
N HIS A 202 -70.74 72.32 20.82
CA HIS A 202 -70.31 73.71 21.07
C HIS A 202 -71.22 74.20 22.23
N SER A 203 -70.83 75.30 22.88
CA SER A 203 -71.67 76.15 23.77
C SER A 203 -71.84 75.62 25.20
N GLY A 204 -71.60 76.35 26.28
CA GLY A 204 -71.42 77.78 26.48
C GLY A 204 -72.36 78.25 27.60
N GLY A 205 -71.83 78.96 28.60
CA GLY A 205 -72.59 79.92 29.41
C GLY A 205 -73.00 79.54 30.84
N ASP A 206 -72.66 80.46 31.74
CA ASP A 206 -73.48 81.02 32.84
C ASP A 206 -73.45 80.46 34.28
N ARG A 207 -72.96 81.36 35.17
CA ARG A 207 -73.38 81.66 36.57
C ARG A 207 -72.96 80.63 37.64
N LEU A 208 -72.44 80.98 38.82
CA LEU A 208 -72.51 82.16 39.69
C LEU A 208 -71.16 82.41 40.37
#